data_AF-A0A0D3E6Q8-F1
#
_entry.id   AF-A0A0D3E6Q8-F1
#
_cell.length_a   1.000
_cell.length_b   1.000
_cell.length_c   1.000
_cell.angle_alpha   90.00
_cell.angle_beta   90.00
_cell.angle_gamma   90.00
#
_symmetry.space_group_name_H-M   'P 1'
#
loop_
_entity.id
_entity.type
_entity.pdbx_description
1 polymer ?
#
loop_
_entity_poly.entity_id
_entity_poly.type
_entity_poly.pdbx_seq_one_letter_code
_entity_poly.pdbx_strand_id
1 'polypeptide(L)'
;MGVMEGFKKSLKTWKSWVLEKLDHESSYVFFGSFSPVHYRNGTWNLGGLCDADTNPETDMKKMEPDPIQNTYVSEVIQEMRYEHSKVKFLNL
;
A
#
# COMPACT_ATOMS: atom_id res chain seq x y z
N MET A 1 -12.82 12.36 -11.31
CA MET A 1 -12.13 11.77 -10.15
C MET A 1 -10.74 11.32 -10.59
N GLY A 2 -9.70 11.80 -9.91
CA GLY A 2 -8.33 11.33 -10.17
C GLY A 2 -8.05 9.97 -9.52
N VAL A 3 -7.06 9.23 -10.00
CA VAL A 3 -6.67 7.91 -9.43
C VAL A 3 -6.41 8.02 -7.93
N MET A 4 -5.64 9.03 -7.51
CA MET A 4 -5.34 9.23 -6.09
C MET A 4 -6.53 9.69 -5.26
N GLU A 5 -7.44 10.46 -5.84
CA GLU A 5 -8.68 10.84 -5.16
C GLU A 5 -9.56 9.61 -4.90
N GLY A 6 -9.68 8.73 -5.90
CA GLY A 6 -10.36 7.45 -5.78
C GLY A 6 -9.74 6.56 -4.70
N PHE A 7 -8.41 6.43 -4.70
CA PHE A 7 -7.66 5.66 -3.70
C PHE A 7 -7.88 6.18 -2.26
N LYS A 8 -7.82 7.50 -2.05
CA LYS A 8 -8.12 8.09 -0.73
C LYS A 8 -9.55 7.81 -0.31
N LYS A 9 -10.51 7.92 -1.23
CA LYS A 9 -11.93 7.65 -0.95
C LYS A 9 -12.14 6.19 -0.58
N SER A 10 -11.52 5.24 -1.28
CA SER A 10 -11.62 3.81 -0.96
C SER A 10 -11.03 3.49 0.41
N LEU A 11 -9.87 4.07 0.77
CA LEU A 11 -9.28 3.88 2.10
C LEU A 11 -10.18 4.42 3.22
N LYS A 12 -10.82 5.58 3.01
CA LYS A 12 -11.79 6.11 3.98
C LYS A 12 -12.99 5.19 4.15
N THR A 13 -13.54 4.68 3.05
CA THR A 13 -14.66 3.72 3.10
C THR A 13 -14.26 2.44 3.81
N TRP A 14 -13.07 1.90 3.53
CA TRP A 14 -12.53 0.73 4.22
C TRP A 14 -12.35 0.97 5.72
N LYS A 15 -11.75 2.11 6.11
CA LYS A 15 -11.58 2.51 7.51
C LYS A 15 -12.92 2.51 8.25
N SER A 16 -13.94 3.18 7.71
CA SER A 16 -15.27 3.23 8.32
C SER A 16 -15.87 1.83 8.47
N TRP A 17 -15.76 1.00 7.44
CA TRP A 17 -16.27 -0.38 7.51
C TRP A 17 -15.58 -1.20 8.61
N VAL A 18 -14.25 -1.09 8.74
CA VAL A 18 -13.51 -1.80 9.80
C VAL A 18 -13.99 -1.38 11.18
N LEU A 19 -14.07 -0.07 11.43
CA LEU A 19 -14.46 0.48 12.73
C LEU A 19 -15.93 0.22 13.09
N GLU A 20 -16.81 0.07 12.10
CA GLU A 20 -18.24 -0.16 12.33
C GLU A 20 -18.63 -1.64 12.39
N LYS A 21 -17.86 -2.53 11.75
CA LYS A 21 -18.28 -3.92 11.49
C LYS A 21 -17.41 -4.97 12.15
N LEU A 22 -16.15 -4.69 12.45
CA LEU A 22 -15.29 -5.66 13.13
C LEU A 22 -15.42 -5.51 14.64
N ASP A 23 -15.29 -6.63 15.34
CA ASP A 23 -15.14 -6.62 16.80
C ASP A 23 -13.68 -6.33 17.14
N HIS A 24 -13.45 -5.19 17.81
CA HIS A 24 -12.12 -4.69 18.13
C HIS A 24 -11.38 -5.56 19.15
N GLU A 25 -12.10 -6.33 19.97
CA GLU A 25 -11.51 -7.19 20.99
C GLU A 25 -10.98 -8.50 20.39
N SER A 26 -11.67 -9.07 19.41
CA SER A 26 -11.32 -10.35 18.80
C SER A 26 -10.57 -10.24 17.46
N SER A 27 -10.74 -9.13 16.73
CA SER A 27 -10.18 -9.01 15.37
C SER A 27 -8.75 -8.45 15.37
N TYR A 28 -7.93 -8.99 14.46
CA TYR A 28 -6.61 -8.45 14.12
C TYR A 28 -6.60 -8.10 12.64
N VAL A 29 -6.29 -6.85 12.33
CA VAL A 29 -6.38 -6.32 10.96
C VAL A 29 -5.00 -5.99 10.46
N PHE A 30 -4.68 -6.47 9.26
CA PHE A 30 -3.44 -6.16 8.57
C PHE A 30 -3.76 -5.50 7.24
N PHE A 31 -3.04 -4.43 6.92
CA PHE A 31 -3.11 -3.77 5.62
C PHE A 31 -1.72 -3.77 4.99
N GLY A 32 -1.59 -4.36 3.80
CA GLY A 32 -0.34 -4.43 3.06
C GLY A 32 0.02 -3.11 2.36
N SER A 33 1.31 -2.81 2.27
CA SER A 33 1.84 -1.75 1.41
C SER A 33 1.45 -1.97 -0.05
N PHE A 34 1.50 -0.88 -0.80
CA PHE A 34 1.37 -0.90 -2.24
C PHE A 34 2.51 -1.72 -2.83
N SER A 35 2.17 -2.79 -3.54
CA SER A 35 3.16 -3.63 -4.20
C SER A 35 3.81 -2.87 -5.36
N PRO A 36 5.15 -2.81 -5.42
CA PRO A 36 5.84 -2.15 -6.52
C PRO A 36 5.61 -2.89 -7.83
N VAL A 37 5.62 -2.15 -8.94
CA VAL A 37 5.57 -2.72 -10.29
C VAL A 37 6.99 -2.90 -10.80
N HIS A 38 7.33 -4.09 -11.29
CA HIS A 38 8.67 -4.39 -11.77
C HIS A 38 8.73 -4.31 -13.30
N TYR A 39 8.80 -3.10 -13.85
CA TYR A 39 9.07 -2.90 -15.28
C TYR A 39 10.35 -2.09 -15.45
N ARG A 40 11.24 -2.55 -16.33
CA ARG A 40 12.49 -1.87 -16.70
C ARG A 40 12.44 -1.48 -18.17
N ASN A 41 13.10 -0.36 -18.49
CA ASN A 41 13.20 0.19 -19.86
C ASN A 41 11.84 0.53 -20.53
N GLY A 42 10.78 0.73 -19.73
CA GLY A 42 9.46 1.11 -20.20
C GLY A 42 8.41 0.86 -19.13
N THR A 43 7.22 1.41 -19.33
CA THR A 43 6.04 1.05 -18.53
C THR A 43 5.39 -0.21 -19.08
N TRP A 44 4.41 -0.74 -18.36
CA TRP A 44 3.62 -1.92 -18.75
C TRP A 44 3.07 -1.86 -20.20
N ASN A 45 2.81 -0.66 -20.74
CA ASN A 45 2.28 -0.44 -22.09
C ASN A 45 3.28 0.16 -23.08
N LEU A 46 4.54 0.41 -22.67
CA LEU A 46 5.57 1.03 -23.50
C LEU A 46 6.81 0.14 -23.64
N GLY A 47 6.62 -1.18 -23.57
CA GLY A 47 7.69 -2.16 -23.77
C GLY A 47 8.56 -2.42 -22.53
N GLY A 48 8.06 -2.10 -21.33
CA GLY A 48 8.73 -2.46 -20.09
C GLY A 48 8.80 -3.98 -19.88
N LEU A 49 9.95 -4.47 -19.41
CA LEU A 49 10.21 -5.90 -19.19
C LEU A 49 10.61 -6.18 -17.74
N CYS A 50 10.34 -7.39 -17.27
CA CYS A 50 10.65 -7.85 -15.91
C CYS A 50 11.50 -9.13 -15.89
N ASP A 51 11.55 -9.85 -17.01
CA ASP A 51 12.06 -11.22 -17.15
C ASP A 51 13.58 -11.29 -17.41
N ALA A 52 14.20 -10.17 -17.74
CA ALA A 52 15.65 -10.07 -17.86
C ALA A 52 16.36 -10.09 -16.48
N ASP A 53 15.68 -9.65 -15.42
CA ASP A 53 16.22 -9.60 -14.06
C ASP A 53 16.00 -10.96 -13.37
N THR A 54 17.08 -11.70 -13.12
CA THR A 54 17.04 -13.04 -12.52
C THR A 54 17.41 -13.06 -11.03
N ASN A 55 17.77 -11.91 -10.48
CA ASN A 55 18.15 -11.74 -9.08
C ASN A 55 17.63 -10.38 -8.55
N PRO A 56 17.46 -10.21 -7.22
CA PRO A 56 17.07 -8.93 -6.64
C PRO A 56 18.06 -7.80 -6.96
N GLU A 57 17.55 -6.57 -7.07
CA GLU A 57 18.40 -5.39 -7.22
C GLU A 57 19.20 -5.12 -5.95
N THR A 58 20.51 -5.00 -6.08
CA THR A 58 21.44 -4.76 -4.96
C THR A 58 22.09 -3.37 -5.02
N ASP A 59 22.00 -2.68 -6.16
CA ASP A 59 22.49 -1.31 -6.31
C ASP A 59 21.47 -0.32 -5.75
N MET A 60 21.79 0.26 -4.59
CA MET A 60 20.97 1.29 -3.93
C MET A 60 20.66 2.49 -4.84
N LYS A 61 21.49 2.77 -5.85
CA LYS A 61 21.26 3.89 -6.78
C LYS A 61 20.16 3.60 -7.80
N LYS A 62 19.81 2.32 -7.98
CA LYS A 62 18.77 1.86 -8.90
C LYS A 62 17.45 1.53 -8.19
N MET A 63 17.43 1.63 -6.86
CA MET A 63 16.19 1.41 -6.10
C MET A 63 15.19 2.50 -6.39
N GLU A 64 13.94 2.08 -6.61
CA GLU A 64 12.83 2.99 -6.79
C GLU A 64 12.35 3.54 -5.44
N PRO A 65 11.83 4.77 -5.39
CA PRO A 65 11.26 5.31 -4.17
C PRO A 65 9.96 4.57 -3.81
N ASP A 66 9.64 4.57 -2.52
CA ASP A 66 8.37 4.02 -2.03
C ASP A 66 7.17 4.68 -2.73
N PRO A 67 6.14 3.89 -3.11
CA PRO A 67 4.92 4.43 -3.67
C PRO A 67 4.24 5.42 -2.71
N ILE A 68 3.84 6.59 -3.23
CA ILE A 68 3.15 7.63 -2.44
C ILE A 68 1.85 7.14 -1.78
N GLN A 69 1.25 6.07 -2.32
CA GLN A 69 0.10 5.37 -1.77
C GLN A 69 0.36 4.91 -0.33
N ASN A 70 1.59 4.50 -0.01
CA ASN A 70 1.97 4.02 1.32
C ASN A 70 1.87 5.12 2.37
N THR A 71 2.10 6.38 2.01
CA THR A 71 1.88 7.52 2.92
C THR A 71 0.43 7.59 3.36
N TYR A 72 -0.52 7.50 2.42
CA TYR A 72 -1.95 7.56 2.74
C TYR A 72 -2.44 6.33 3.52
N VAL A 73 -1.91 5.15 3.20
CA VAL A 73 -2.20 3.94 3.98
C VAL A 73 -1.70 4.12 5.42
N SER A 74 -0.46 4.57 5.60
CA SER A 74 0.12 4.82 6.91
C SER A 74 -0.70 5.82 7.73
N GLU A 75 -1.10 6.94 7.12
CA GLU A 75 -1.95 7.96 7.75
C GLU A 75 -3.28 7.36 8.24
N VAL A 76 -4.00 6.65 7.37
CA VAL A 76 -5.29 6.03 7.70
C VAL A 76 -5.15 5.00 8.83
N ILE A 77 -4.11 4.18 8.79
CA ILE A 77 -3.83 3.19 9.84
C ILE A 77 -3.50 3.87 11.17
N GLN A 78 -2.73 4.97 11.16
CA GLN A 78 -2.43 5.73 12.38
C GLN A 78 -3.69 6.33 12.99
N GLU A 79 -4.59 6.89 12.19
CA GLU A 79 -5.88 7.40 12.67
C GLU A 79 -6.73 6.29 13.31
N MET A 80 -6.70 5.07 12.77
CA MET A 80 -7.48 3.94 13.30
C MET A 80 -6.99 3.43 14.65
N ARG A 81 -5.69 3.60 14.97
CA ARG A 81 -5.10 3.03 16.18
C ARG A 81 -5.71 3.56 17.48
N TYR A 82 -6.33 4.74 17.45
CA TYR A 82 -7.07 5.28 18.60
C TYR A 82 -8.32 4.45 18.94
N GLU A 83 -9.02 3.96 17.92
CA GLU A 83 -10.30 3.24 18.07
C GLU A 83 -10.11 1.71 18.01
N HIS A 84 -9.15 1.24 17.21
CA HIS A 84 -8.85 -0.18 17.01
C HIS A 84 -7.33 -0.42 17.03
N SER A 85 -6.78 -0.69 18.22
CA SER A 85 -5.32 -0.80 18.47
C SER A 85 -4.62 -1.98 17.75
N LYS A 86 -5.39 -3.01 17.37
CA LYS A 86 -4.95 -4.24 16.68
C LYS A 86 -4.89 -4.12 15.14
N VAL A 87 -4.91 -2.91 14.60
CA VAL A 87 -4.71 -2.64 13.17
C VAL A 87 -3.23 -2.38 12.89
N LYS A 88 -2.63 -3.13 11.96
CA LYS A 88 -1.21 -3.06 11.61
C LYS A 88 -1.01 -2.76 10.12
N PHE A 89 -0.10 -1.84 9.84
CA PHE A 89 0.41 -1.61 8.50
C PHE A 89 1.61 -2.54 8.26
N LEU A 90 1.54 -3.35 7.22
CA LEU A 90 2.64 -4.19 6.77
C LEU A 90 3.38 -3.43 5.65
N ASN A 91 4.46 -2.74 6.03
CA ASN A 91 5.34 -2.08 5.08
C ASN A 91 6.30 -3.12 4.47
N LEU A 92 5.78 -3.87 3.50
CA LEU A 92 6.50 -4.86 2.71
C LEU A 92 7.26 -4.19 1.56
#